data_AF-A0A7Z0H8A7-F1
#
_entry.id   AF-A0A7Z0H8A7-F1
#
_cell.length_a   1.000
_cell.length_b   1.000
_cell.length_c   1.000
_cell.angle_alpha   90.00
_cell.angle_beta   90.00
_cell.angle_gamma   90.00
#
_symmetry.space_group_name_H-M   'P 1'
#
loop_
_entity.id
_entity.type
_entity.pdbx_description
1 polymer ?
#
loop_
_entity_poly.entity_id
_entity_poly.type
_entity_poly.pdbx_seq_one_letter_code
_entity_poly.pdbx_strand_id
1 'polypeptide(L)'
;MEKPLLIIGNRNYSSWSLRAWLLLKAFNVDFDEQLVELFHPSARPTLEAHSPTGKVPILVYGEDNNKVTVWDTLAIAMHVNEYFTDIDIWTGTDKSNAEKRNSNQSRINSAYCQSIVAEMHSGLTGIRNEMPMNIRATAKIQPSSACLADITRIEDIFADCLKSRSADSFLFGGFTAADVFFAPVMLRLQTYADASDISLRPLTEQYCQTMLNHPHIQAWQQSALTETRIIEEDEAGEIMSIAGVLANNHSF
;
A
#
# COMPACT_ATOMS: atom_id res chain seq x y z
N MET A 1 -17.41 11.38 -16.06
CA MET A 1 -16.06 11.02 -16.52
C MET A 1 -16.11 9.57 -16.92
N GLU A 2 -15.44 9.16 -18.00
CA GLU A 2 -15.30 7.72 -18.28
C GLU A 2 -14.61 7.02 -17.11
N LYS A 3 -15.00 5.76 -16.91
CA LYS A 3 -14.49 4.94 -15.84
C LYS A 3 -12.98 4.74 -16.05
N PRO A 4 -12.11 5.11 -15.08
CA PRO A 4 -10.67 4.94 -15.23
C PRO A 4 -10.27 3.46 -15.21
N LEU A 5 -9.21 3.13 -15.94
CA LEU A 5 -8.51 1.86 -15.90
C LEU A 5 -7.29 1.96 -14.98
N LEU A 6 -7.19 1.08 -14.00
CA LEU A 6 -6.00 0.89 -13.17
C LEU A 6 -5.24 -0.37 -13.61
N ILE A 7 -4.00 -0.17 -14.07
CA ILE A 7 -3.08 -1.24 -14.42
C ILE A 7 -2.20 -1.55 -13.22
N ILE A 8 -2.23 -2.81 -12.77
CA ILE A 8 -1.55 -3.29 -11.55
C ILE A 8 -0.71 -4.53 -11.81
N GLY A 9 0.30 -4.75 -10.98
CA GLY A 9 1.10 -5.97 -10.96
C GLY A 9 0.53 -7.04 -10.02
N ASN A 10 1.21 -8.19 -9.95
CA ASN A 10 0.89 -9.30 -9.05
C ASN A 10 0.59 -8.82 -7.62
N ARG A 11 -0.56 -9.21 -7.08
CA ARG A 11 -1.05 -8.77 -5.78
C ARG A 11 -0.20 -9.29 -4.63
N ASN A 12 0.43 -10.45 -4.78
CA ASN A 12 1.34 -10.99 -3.77
C ASN A 12 2.57 -10.11 -3.54
N TYR A 13 3.05 -9.43 -4.59
CA TYR A 13 4.36 -8.78 -4.60
C TYR A 13 4.32 -7.26 -4.76
N SER A 14 3.34 -6.73 -5.49
CA SER A 14 3.34 -5.33 -5.91
C SER A 14 2.81 -4.38 -4.83
N SER A 15 3.70 -3.98 -3.90
CA SER A 15 3.37 -2.99 -2.86
C SER A 15 2.89 -1.65 -3.43
N TRP A 16 3.43 -1.22 -4.58
CA TRP A 16 3.02 0.00 -5.27
C TRP A 16 1.61 -0.11 -5.86
N SER A 17 1.27 -1.27 -6.44
CA SER A 17 -0.07 -1.52 -6.97
C SER A 17 -1.12 -1.59 -5.86
N LEU A 18 -0.80 -2.24 -4.72
CA LEU A 18 -1.67 -2.27 -3.56
C LEU A 18 -2.06 -0.87 -3.13
N ARG A 19 -1.09 0.05 -3.01
CA ARG A 19 -1.38 1.44 -2.59
C ARG A 19 -2.37 2.12 -3.53
N ALA A 20 -2.17 2.04 -4.86
CA ALA A 20 -3.08 2.68 -5.80
C ALA A 20 -4.47 2.03 -5.77
N TRP A 21 -4.53 0.69 -5.80
CA TRP A 21 -5.79 -0.04 -5.77
C TRP A 21 -6.59 0.22 -4.48
N LEU A 22 -5.92 0.18 -3.33
CA LEU A 22 -6.54 0.42 -2.02
C LEU A 22 -7.04 1.86 -1.92
N LEU A 23 -6.29 2.84 -2.42
CA LEU A 23 -6.73 4.23 -2.48
C LEU A 23 -8.05 4.35 -3.25
N LEU A 24 -8.12 3.81 -4.48
CA LEU A 24 -9.31 3.95 -5.30
C LEU A 24 -10.53 3.27 -4.64
N LYS A 25 -10.36 2.06 -4.10
CA LYS A 25 -11.45 1.36 -3.39
C LYS A 25 -11.91 2.10 -2.13
N ALA A 26 -10.98 2.48 -1.25
CA ALA A 26 -11.31 3.09 0.04
C ALA A 26 -11.95 4.48 -0.10
N PHE A 27 -11.66 5.20 -1.18
CA PHE A 27 -12.22 6.53 -1.47
C PHE A 27 -13.34 6.50 -2.51
N ASN A 28 -13.98 5.34 -2.69
CA ASN A 28 -15.18 5.14 -3.51
C ASN A 28 -15.04 5.57 -4.98
N VAL A 29 -13.85 5.40 -5.55
CA VAL A 29 -13.62 5.60 -6.98
C VAL A 29 -14.04 4.32 -7.69
N ASP A 30 -14.94 4.42 -8.68
CA ASP A 30 -15.24 3.30 -9.57
C ASP A 30 -14.15 3.20 -10.65
N PHE A 31 -13.62 2.00 -10.89
CA PHE A 31 -12.52 1.77 -11.84
C PHE A 31 -12.50 0.33 -12.36
N ASP A 32 -11.95 0.17 -13.56
CA ASP A 32 -11.66 -1.13 -14.14
C ASP A 32 -10.21 -1.53 -13.82
N GLU A 33 -9.94 -2.82 -13.76
CA GLU A 33 -8.67 -3.37 -13.33
C GLU A 33 -8.03 -4.21 -14.45
N GLN A 34 -6.76 -3.95 -14.75
CA GLN A 34 -5.95 -4.81 -15.61
C GLN A 34 -4.70 -5.28 -14.86
N LEU A 35 -4.61 -6.59 -14.64
CA LEU A 35 -3.44 -7.23 -14.05
C LEU A 35 -2.38 -7.50 -15.12
N VAL A 36 -1.12 -7.24 -14.80
CA VAL A 36 0.04 -7.67 -15.59
C VAL A 36 0.99 -8.50 -14.72
N GLU A 37 1.69 -9.44 -15.35
CA GLU A 37 2.74 -10.20 -14.66
C GLU A 37 4.02 -9.36 -14.51
N LEU A 38 4.43 -9.12 -13.27
CA LEU A 38 5.66 -8.40 -12.98
C LEU A 38 6.87 -9.15 -13.51
N PHE A 39 7.81 -8.38 -14.08
CA PHE A 39 9.07 -8.88 -14.66
C PHE A 39 8.90 -9.91 -15.79
N HIS A 40 7.69 -10.14 -16.28
CA HIS A 40 7.42 -11.04 -17.38
C HIS A 40 7.34 -10.29 -18.72
N PRO A 41 7.93 -10.80 -19.81
CA PRO A 41 7.91 -10.13 -21.12
C PRO A 41 6.51 -9.80 -21.65
N SER A 42 5.48 -10.56 -21.25
CA SER A 42 4.08 -10.31 -21.67
C SER A 42 3.52 -8.98 -21.16
N ALA A 43 4.06 -8.42 -20.07
CA ALA A 43 3.59 -7.14 -19.54
C ALA A 43 4.08 -5.94 -20.37
N ARG A 44 5.21 -6.08 -21.08
CA ARG A 44 5.90 -4.99 -21.74
C ARG A 44 5.02 -4.23 -22.76
N PRO A 45 4.29 -4.90 -23.69
CA PRO A 45 3.43 -4.19 -24.65
C PRO A 45 2.36 -3.33 -23.97
N THR A 46 1.73 -3.85 -22.91
CA THR A 46 0.75 -3.11 -22.12
C THR A 46 1.39 -1.90 -21.45
N LEU A 47 2.53 -2.09 -20.78
CA LEU A 47 3.16 -1.00 -20.01
C LEU A 47 3.69 0.11 -20.91
N GLU A 48 4.29 -0.22 -22.05
CA GLU A 48 4.78 0.75 -23.03
C GLU A 48 3.64 1.52 -23.72
N ALA A 49 2.47 0.89 -23.92
CA ALA A 49 1.29 1.56 -24.47
C ALA A 49 0.64 2.56 -23.51
N HIS A 50 0.90 2.43 -22.20
CA HIS A 50 0.24 3.20 -21.18
C HIS A 50 1.15 4.13 -20.38
N SER A 51 2.46 3.90 -20.23
CA SER A 51 3.33 4.83 -19.51
C SER A 51 4.77 4.84 -20.03
N PRO A 52 5.51 5.96 -19.88
CA PRO A 52 6.91 6.02 -20.29
C PRO A 52 7.86 5.28 -19.34
N THR A 53 7.37 4.81 -18.18
CA THR A 53 8.23 4.23 -17.14
C THR A 53 8.40 2.72 -17.26
N GLY A 54 7.50 2.04 -17.98
CA GLY A 54 7.46 0.58 -18.03
C GLY A 54 7.15 -0.06 -16.66
N LYS A 55 6.47 0.67 -15.76
CA LYS A 55 6.18 0.22 -14.38
C LYS A 55 4.71 0.43 -14.04
N VAL A 56 4.22 -0.39 -13.11
CA VAL A 56 2.92 -0.24 -12.43
C VAL A 56 3.10 0.45 -11.08
N PRO A 57 2.04 1.08 -10.52
CA PRO A 57 0.69 1.25 -11.08
C PRO A 57 0.59 2.36 -12.13
N ILE A 58 -0.42 2.25 -13.00
CA ILE A 58 -0.79 3.28 -13.98
C ILE A 58 -2.31 3.47 -13.92
N LEU A 59 -2.76 4.71 -13.74
CA LEU A 59 -4.15 5.12 -13.87
C LEU A 59 -4.36 5.79 -15.23
N VAL A 60 -5.35 5.34 -16.00
CA VAL A 60 -5.62 5.82 -17.36
C VAL A 60 -7.11 6.10 -17.52
N TYR A 61 -7.47 7.23 -18.12
CA TYR A 61 -8.86 7.55 -18.45
C TYR A 61 -8.96 8.56 -19.59
N GLY A 62 -10.14 8.65 -20.20
CA GLY A 62 -10.36 9.43 -21.41
C GLY A 62 -9.81 8.75 -22.65
N GLU A 63 -10.30 9.19 -23.81
CA GLU A 63 -9.98 8.61 -25.12
C GLU A 63 -9.20 9.57 -26.02
N ASP A 64 -8.55 9.01 -27.04
CA ASP A 64 -7.84 9.72 -28.10
C ASP A 64 -6.91 10.84 -27.57
N ASN A 65 -7.10 12.06 -28.05
CA ASN A 65 -6.30 13.23 -27.71
C ASN A 65 -6.56 13.76 -26.29
N ASN A 66 -7.55 13.22 -25.57
CA ASN A 66 -7.89 13.58 -24.20
C ASN A 66 -7.47 12.49 -23.19
N LYS A 67 -6.76 11.45 -23.63
CA LYS A 67 -6.25 10.40 -22.75
C LYS A 67 -5.33 10.99 -21.69
N VAL A 68 -5.71 10.84 -20.43
CA VAL A 68 -4.89 11.17 -19.27
C VAL A 68 -4.26 9.89 -18.75
N THR A 69 -2.96 9.95 -18.48
CA THR A 69 -2.21 8.88 -17.84
C THR A 69 -1.47 9.43 -16.64
N VAL A 70 -1.66 8.78 -15.49
CA VAL A 70 -0.96 9.09 -14.25
C VAL A 70 -0.22 7.83 -13.78
N TRP A 71 1.11 7.89 -13.78
CA TRP A 71 1.98 6.87 -13.19
C TRP A 71 2.56 7.42 -11.90
N ASP A 72 3.10 6.52 -11.05
CA ASP A 72 3.50 6.78 -9.67
C ASP A 72 2.33 6.86 -8.67
N THR A 73 2.40 6.08 -7.59
CA THR A 73 1.31 6.00 -6.61
C THR A 73 1.01 7.35 -5.92
N LEU A 74 2.01 8.17 -5.63
CA LEU A 74 1.78 9.48 -5.00
C LEU A 74 1.15 10.46 -5.97
N ALA A 75 1.59 10.45 -7.23
CA ALA A 75 0.94 11.23 -8.28
C ALA A 75 -0.51 10.78 -8.49
N ILE A 76 -0.78 9.46 -8.53
CA ILE A 76 -2.14 8.91 -8.58
C ILE A 76 -2.96 9.39 -7.37
N ALA A 77 -2.38 9.39 -6.17
CA ALA A 77 -3.07 9.85 -4.97
C ALA A 77 -3.48 11.32 -5.04
N MET A 78 -2.55 12.20 -5.44
CA MET A 78 -2.84 13.62 -5.65
C MET A 78 -3.92 13.82 -6.71
N HIS A 79 -3.83 13.09 -7.82
CA HIS A 79 -4.76 13.22 -8.94
C HIS A 79 -6.16 12.71 -8.61
N VAL A 80 -6.26 11.57 -7.91
CA VAL A 80 -7.52 11.02 -7.40
C VAL A 80 -8.15 11.99 -6.40
N ASN A 81 -7.35 12.51 -5.47
CA ASN A 81 -7.82 13.50 -4.51
C ASN A 81 -8.30 14.78 -5.20
N GLU A 82 -7.82 15.15 -6.37
CA GLU A 82 -8.32 16.36 -7.03
C GLU A 82 -9.61 16.07 -7.82
N TYR A 83 -9.64 14.95 -8.56
CA TYR A 83 -10.62 14.78 -9.65
C TYR A 83 -11.61 13.61 -9.50
N PHE A 84 -11.36 12.64 -8.63
CA PHE A 84 -12.08 11.35 -8.64
C PHE A 84 -12.89 11.03 -7.38
N THR A 85 -12.74 11.81 -6.31
CA THR A 85 -13.46 11.55 -5.06
C THR A 85 -13.93 12.84 -4.42
N ASP A 86 -15.05 12.80 -3.71
CA ASP A 86 -15.55 13.92 -2.89
C ASP A 86 -14.98 13.89 -1.47
N ILE A 87 -14.16 12.89 -1.13
CA ILE A 87 -13.49 12.76 0.15
C ILE A 87 -12.07 13.32 0.03
N ASP A 88 -11.66 14.20 0.94
CA ASP A 88 -10.28 14.67 1.03
C ASP A 88 -9.42 13.54 1.61
N ILE A 89 -8.55 12.95 0.78
CA ILE A 89 -7.78 11.76 1.16
C ILE A 89 -6.80 12.03 2.30
N TRP A 90 -6.43 13.29 2.54
CA TRP A 90 -5.45 13.67 3.55
C TRP A 90 -6.09 13.79 4.94
N THR A 91 -7.41 14.00 5.00
CA THR A 91 -8.15 14.20 6.25
C THR A 91 -9.22 13.14 6.48
N GLY A 92 -9.60 12.38 5.45
CA GLY A 92 -10.68 11.39 5.51
C GLY A 92 -12.06 12.04 5.64
N THR A 93 -12.22 13.31 5.26
CA THR A 93 -13.47 14.06 5.41
C THR A 93 -14.04 14.48 4.07
N ASP A 94 -15.37 14.53 3.98
CA ASP A 94 -16.08 15.11 2.84
C ASP A 94 -15.59 16.55 2.56
N LYS A 95 -15.21 16.83 1.32
CA LYS A 95 -14.70 18.13 0.87
C LYS A 95 -15.75 19.24 0.90
N SER A 96 -17.03 18.89 0.80
CA SER A 96 -18.12 19.85 0.95
C SER A 96 -18.20 20.45 2.35
N ASN A 97 -17.64 19.78 3.36
CA ASN A 97 -17.56 20.27 4.73
C ASN A 97 -16.39 21.26 4.92
N ALA A 98 -16.55 22.46 4.36
CA ALA A 98 -15.51 23.50 4.38
C ALA A 98 -15.07 23.89 5.80
N GLU A 99 -15.98 23.93 6.77
CA GLU A 99 -15.65 24.28 8.17
C GLU A 99 -14.70 23.27 8.81
N LYS A 100 -15.02 21.97 8.71
CA LYS A 100 -14.17 20.91 9.26
C LYS A 100 -12.81 20.87 8.55
N ARG A 101 -12.83 20.98 7.22
CA ARG A 101 -11.61 20.96 6.37
C ARG A 101 -10.66 22.11 6.71
N ASN A 102 -11.20 23.31 6.94
CA ASN A 102 -10.41 24.53 7.19
C ASN A 102 -10.02 24.73 8.66
N SER A 103 -10.47 23.86 9.57
CA SER A 103 -10.04 23.91 10.97
C SER A 103 -8.52 23.78 11.09
N ASN A 104 -7.93 24.46 12.07
CA ASN A 104 -6.48 24.38 12.30
C ASN A 104 -6.01 22.94 12.56
N GLN A 105 -6.82 22.13 13.27
CA GLN A 105 -6.49 20.73 13.52
C GLN A 105 -6.50 19.90 12.24
N SER A 106 -7.46 20.12 11.35
CA SER A 106 -7.52 19.46 10.03
C SER A 106 -6.27 19.79 9.20
N ARG A 107 -5.85 21.07 9.19
CA ARG A 107 -4.63 21.50 8.48
C ARG A 107 -3.36 20.85 9.07
N ILE A 108 -3.25 20.78 10.39
CA ILE A 108 -2.12 20.11 11.06
C ILE A 108 -2.08 18.62 10.71
N ASN A 109 -3.21 17.93 10.81
CA ASN A 109 -3.30 16.51 10.48
C ASN A 109 -3.00 16.25 9.00
N SER A 110 -3.56 17.07 8.09
CA SER A 110 -3.31 16.99 6.66
C SER A 110 -1.83 17.20 6.33
N ALA A 111 -1.20 18.21 6.91
CA ALA A 111 0.23 18.46 6.73
C ALA A 111 1.07 17.28 7.22
N TYR A 112 0.76 16.72 8.39
CA TYR A 112 1.50 15.57 8.90
C TYR A 112 1.27 14.32 8.04
N CYS A 113 0.03 14.06 7.63
CA CYS A 113 -0.33 12.97 6.72
C CYS A 113 0.48 13.05 5.42
N GLN A 114 0.55 14.23 4.79
CA GLN A 114 1.32 14.44 3.57
C GLN A 114 2.82 14.20 3.80
N SER A 115 3.37 14.68 4.91
CA SER A 115 4.79 14.49 5.24
C SER A 115 5.16 13.01 5.37
N ILE A 116 4.39 12.22 6.13
CA ILE A 116 4.71 10.79 6.33
C ILE A 116 4.42 9.95 5.10
N VAL A 117 3.44 10.34 4.29
CA VAL A 117 3.19 9.73 2.97
C VAL A 117 4.39 9.96 2.06
N ALA A 118 4.91 11.19 2.00
CA ALA A 118 6.11 11.51 1.21
C ALA A 118 7.37 10.80 1.75
N GLU A 119 7.53 10.71 3.08
CA GLU A 119 8.62 9.99 3.72
C GLU A 119 8.58 8.49 3.38
N MET A 120 7.43 7.83 3.48
CA MET A 120 7.26 6.43 3.08
C MET A 120 7.43 6.23 1.57
N HIS A 121 6.95 7.18 0.77
CA HIS A 121 7.06 7.12 -0.69
C HIS A 121 8.51 7.17 -1.18
N SER A 122 9.33 8.06 -0.60
CA SER A 122 10.68 8.37 -1.06
C SER A 122 11.83 7.82 -0.19
N GLY A 123 11.53 7.34 1.01
CA GLY A 123 12.50 6.85 1.99
C GLY A 123 12.20 5.45 2.51
N LEU A 124 12.67 5.19 3.74
CA LEU A 124 12.56 3.90 4.45
C LEU A 124 13.08 2.74 3.60
N THR A 125 14.29 2.89 3.06
CA THR A 125 14.85 1.99 2.05
C THR A 125 15.32 0.66 2.62
N GLY A 126 15.73 0.60 3.88
CA GLY A 126 16.17 -0.62 4.55
C GLY A 126 15.04 -1.64 4.59
N ILE A 127 13.89 -1.27 5.16
CA ILE A 127 12.72 -2.17 5.20
C ILE A 127 12.21 -2.50 3.78
N ARG A 128 12.31 -1.58 2.82
CA ARG A 128 11.85 -1.83 1.44
C ARG A 128 12.72 -2.84 0.69
N ASN A 129 14.02 -2.86 0.98
CA ASN A 129 14.98 -3.72 0.32
C ASN A 129 15.05 -5.10 0.98
N GLU A 130 14.91 -5.16 2.31
CA GLU A 130 15.12 -6.40 3.07
C GLU A 130 13.82 -7.13 3.39
N MET A 131 12.68 -6.43 3.40
CA MET A 131 11.35 -7.00 3.55
C MET A 131 10.49 -6.65 2.33
N PRO A 132 10.72 -7.27 1.15
CA PRO A 132 9.81 -7.13 0.02
C PRO A 132 8.40 -7.62 0.41
N MET A 133 7.36 -7.17 -0.29
CA MET A 133 6.01 -7.66 0.06
C MET A 133 5.85 -9.07 -0.50
N ASN A 134 5.51 -10.04 0.35
CA ASN A 134 5.22 -11.41 -0.05
C ASN A 134 4.10 -11.97 0.84
N ILE A 135 2.86 -11.68 0.47
CA ILE A 135 1.67 -11.88 1.31
C ILE A 135 1.45 -13.35 1.70
N ARG A 136 1.84 -14.29 0.81
CA ARG A 136 1.68 -15.72 1.06
C ARG A 136 2.70 -16.28 2.05
N ALA A 137 3.83 -15.61 2.27
CA ALA A 137 4.94 -16.18 3.02
C ALA A 137 4.88 -15.82 4.51
N THR A 138 5.40 -16.73 5.34
CA THR A 138 6.07 -16.40 6.59
C THR A 138 7.54 -16.68 6.38
N ALA A 139 8.41 -15.68 6.61
CA ALA A 139 9.81 -15.76 6.23
C ALA A 139 10.72 -15.18 7.31
N LYS A 140 11.85 -15.85 7.54
CA LYS A 140 12.88 -15.45 8.49
C LYS A 140 14.01 -14.73 7.77
N ILE A 141 14.35 -13.53 8.22
CA ILE A 141 15.51 -12.76 7.75
C ILE A 141 16.43 -12.39 8.91
N GLN A 142 17.63 -11.90 8.58
CA GLN A 142 18.48 -11.16 9.52
C GLN A 142 18.48 -9.69 9.08
N PRO A 143 17.66 -8.82 9.72
CA PRO A 143 17.56 -7.43 9.31
C PRO A 143 18.84 -6.67 9.66
N SER A 144 19.27 -5.80 8.75
CA SER A 144 20.36 -4.86 8.99
C SER A 144 19.96 -3.79 10.01
N SER A 145 20.96 -3.05 10.52
CA SER A 145 20.71 -1.87 11.35
C SER A 145 19.88 -0.80 10.64
N ALA A 146 19.98 -0.69 9.31
CA ALA A 146 19.18 0.25 8.52
C ALA A 146 17.71 -0.19 8.48
N CYS A 147 17.44 -1.48 8.26
CA CYS A 147 16.08 -2.01 8.33
C CYS A 147 15.46 -1.83 9.72
N LEU A 148 16.21 -2.13 10.79
CA LEU A 148 15.73 -1.93 12.17
C LEU A 148 15.49 -0.46 12.52
N ALA A 149 16.32 0.45 12.01
CA ALA A 149 16.12 1.89 12.16
C ALA A 149 14.85 2.37 11.45
N ASP A 150 14.58 1.87 10.25
CA ASP A 150 13.34 2.17 9.52
C ASP A 150 12.11 1.67 10.28
N ILE A 151 12.14 0.45 10.81
CA ILE A 151 11.05 -0.10 11.65
C ILE A 151 10.83 0.82 12.84
N THR A 152 11.89 1.19 13.56
CA THR A 152 11.79 2.11 14.71
C THR A 152 11.13 3.43 14.32
N ARG A 153 11.52 4.02 13.17
CA ARG A 153 10.93 5.25 12.65
C ARG A 153 9.44 5.08 12.33
N ILE A 154 9.05 3.96 11.72
CA ILE A 154 7.65 3.63 11.43
C ILE A 154 6.83 3.54 12.72
N GLU A 155 7.35 2.88 13.75
CA GLU A 155 6.66 2.77 15.03
C GLU A 155 6.48 4.12 15.72
N ASP A 156 7.46 5.02 15.61
CA ASP A 156 7.34 6.39 16.11
C ASP A 156 6.27 7.18 15.36
N ILE A 157 6.18 7.02 14.03
CA ILE A 157 5.10 7.61 13.21
C ILE A 157 3.74 7.12 13.72
N PHE A 158 3.58 5.80 13.90
CA PHE A 158 2.32 5.22 14.35
C PHE A 158 1.96 5.70 15.76
N ALA A 159 2.93 5.76 16.67
CA ALA A 159 2.73 6.25 18.02
C ALA A 159 2.26 7.71 18.06
N ASP A 160 2.87 8.58 17.27
CA ASP A 160 2.46 9.98 17.17
C ASP A 160 1.06 10.13 16.56
N CYS A 161 0.80 9.38 15.49
CA CYS A 161 -0.48 9.41 14.78
C CYS A 161 -1.62 8.89 15.67
N LEU A 162 -1.42 7.80 16.40
CA LEU A 162 -2.46 7.15 17.21
C LEU A 162 -2.60 7.75 18.62
N LYS A 163 -1.73 8.70 18.99
CA LYS A 163 -1.78 9.36 20.30
C LYS A 163 -3.17 9.90 20.60
N SER A 164 -3.71 9.52 21.76
CA SER A 164 -5.04 9.94 22.24
C SER A 164 -6.21 9.57 21.32
N ARG A 165 -6.06 8.55 20.48
CA ARG A 165 -7.15 8.01 19.63
C ARG A 165 -7.69 6.69 20.18
N SER A 166 -8.84 6.28 19.67
CA SER A 166 -9.44 5.00 20.05
C SER A 166 -8.60 3.84 19.55
N ALA A 167 -8.81 2.68 20.17
CA ALA A 167 -8.03 1.49 19.88
C ALA A 167 -8.22 0.95 18.44
N ASP A 168 -9.37 1.21 17.86
CA ASP A 168 -9.81 0.81 16.53
C ASP A 168 -9.64 1.93 15.47
N SER A 169 -8.96 3.02 15.83
CA SER A 169 -8.70 4.13 14.92
C SER A 169 -7.66 3.78 13.85
N PHE A 170 -7.83 4.39 12.68
CA PHE A 170 -6.77 4.54 11.69
C PHE A 170 -5.78 5.64 12.12
N LEU A 171 -4.68 5.84 11.38
CA LEU A 171 -3.58 6.72 11.80
C LEU A 171 -4.06 8.15 12.15
N PHE A 172 -5.04 8.68 11.41
CA PHE A 172 -5.60 10.01 11.71
C PHE A 172 -7.04 9.95 12.26
N GLY A 173 -7.42 8.81 12.85
CA GLY A 173 -8.77 8.52 13.34
C GLY A 173 -9.62 7.88 12.25
N GLY A 174 -9.92 8.65 11.20
CA GLY A 174 -10.50 8.11 9.95
C GLY A 174 -9.42 7.61 8.99
N PHE A 175 -9.83 6.80 8.00
CA PHE A 175 -8.94 6.28 6.97
C PHE A 175 -8.45 7.41 6.06
N THR A 176 -7.13 7.51 5.87
CA THR A 176 -6.48 8.53 5.03
C THR A 176 -5.46 7.90 4.07
N ALA A 177 -4.84 8.74 3.24
CA ALA A 177 -3.71 8.35 2.41
C ALA A 177 -2.54 7.79 3.22
N ALA A 178 -2.38 8.15 4.50
CA ALA A 178 -1.35 7.54 5.35
C ALA A 178 -1.58 6.03 5.49
N ASP A 179 -2.81 5.61 5.82
CA ASP A 179 -3.15 4.19 5.98
C ASP A 179 -2.91 3.43 4.66
N VAL A 180 -3.22 4.05 3.52
CA VAL A 180 -2.91 3.51 2.19
C VAL A 180 -1.42 3.26 2.01
N PHE A 181 -0.57 4.24 2.29
CA PHE A 181 0.86 4.16 2.00
C PHE A 181 1.61 3.22 2.94
N PHE A 182 1.12 3.07 4.17
CA PHE A 182 1.65 2.16 5.17
C PHE A 182 1.02 0.74 5.13
N ALA A 183 -0.05 0.52 4.36
CA ALA A 183 -0.63 -0.82 4.21
C ALA A 183 0.39 -1.91 3.79
N PRO A 184 1.28 -1.69 2.80
CA PRO A 184 2.29 -2.69 2.47
C PRO A 184 3.33 -2.88 3.58
N VAL A 185 3.58 -1.87 4.42
CA VAL A 185 4.49 -2.00 5.56
C VAL A 185 3.92 -2.95 6.59
N MET A 186 2.63 -2.80 6.92
CA MET A 186 1.94 -3.74 7.79
C MET A 186 2.05 -5.19 7.27
N LEU A 187 1.83 -5.40 5.97
CA LEU A 187 1.93 -6.73 5.37
C LEU A 187 3.35 -7.31 5.43
N ARG A 188 4.38 -6.47 5.28
CA ARG A 188 5.77 -6.89 5.47
C ARG A 188 6.03 -7.31 6.92
N LEU A 189 5.56 -6.52 7.88
CA LEU A 189 5.71 -6.87 9.30
C LEU A 189 5.00 -8.21 9.61
N GLN A 190 3.83 -8.47 9.03
CA GLN A 190 3.13 -9.76 9.13
C GLN A 190 3.95 -10.92 8.56
N THR A 191 4.64 -10.73 7.43
CA THR A 191 5.47 -11.77 6.79
C THR A 191 6.75 -12.07 7.58
N TYR A 192 7.42 -11.05 8.11
CA TYR A 192 8.81 -11.18 8.58
C TYR A 192 9.02 -11.02 10.09
N ALA A 193 8.22 -10.21 10.79
CA ALA A 193 8.60 -9.73 12.13
C ALA A 193 8.73 -10.88 13.14
N ASP A 194 7.69 -11.70 13.28
CA ASP A 194 7.65 -12.82 14.24
C ASP A 194 8.74 -13.87 13.94
N ALA A 195 8.82 -14.33 12.69
CA ALA A 195 9.80 -15.33 12.26
C ALA A 195 11.26 -14.84 12.36
N SER A 196 11.48 -13.53 12.37
CA SER A 196 12.80 -12.89 12.49
C SER A 196 13.11 -12.37 13.90
N ASP A 197 12.32 -12.77 14.90
CA ASP A 197 12.50 -12.38 16.31
C ASP A 197 12.45 -10.85 16.52
N ILE A 198 11.70 -10.12 15.68
CA ILE A 198 11.53 -8.66 15.77
C ILE A 198 10.28 -8.37 16.61
N SER A 199 10.48 -7.89 17.83
CA SER A 199 9.38 -7.46 18.71
C SER A 199 8.84 -6.09 18.29
N LEU A 200 7.55 -6.03 17.96
CA LEU A 200 6.84 -4.79 17.67
C LEU A 200 6.25 -4.20 18.96
N ARG A 201 6.09 -2.88 19.00
CA ARG A 201 5.39 -2.20 20.10
C ARG A 201 3.90 -2.58 20.05
N PRO A 202 3.22 -2.68 21.21
CA PRO A 202 1.80 -3.05 21.25
C PRO A 202 0.89 -2.18 20.37
N LEU A 203 1.20 -0.88 20.27
CA LEU A 203 0.42 0.04 19.44
C LEU A 203 0.59 -0.21 17.94
N THR A 204 1.79 -0.64 17.52
CA THR A 204 2.08 -1.05 16.14
C THR A 204 1.29 -2.32 15.80
N GLU A 205 1.34 -3.34 16.67
CA GLU A 205 0.60 -4.59 16.49
C GLU A 205 -0.90 -4.35 16.39
N GLN A 206 -1.42 -3.49 17.28
CA GLN A 206 -2.81 -3.11 17.31
C GLN A 206 -3.25 -2.41 16.02
N TYR A 207 -2.48 -1.44 15.52
CA TYR A 207 -2.78 -0.78 14.25
C TYR A 207 -2.70 -1.75 13.07
N CYS A 208 -1.72 -2.66 13.08
CA CYS A 208 -1.62 -3.72 12.08
C CYS A 208 -2.88 -4.59 12.06
N GLN A 209 -3.41 -4.94 13.24
CA GLN A 209 -4.68 -5.67 13.36
C GLN A 209 -5.88 -4.87 12.85
N THR A 210 -5.96 -3.56 13.13
CA THR A 210 -6.99 -2.67 12.57
C THR A 210 -6.96 -2.70 11.03
N MET A 211 -5.77 -2.60 10.42
CA MET A 211 -5.60 -2.66 8.98
C MET A 211 -5.92 -4.04 8.38
N LEU A 212 -5.57 -5.14 9.05
CA LEU A 212 -5.93 -6.50 8.62
C LEU A 212 -7.44 -6.77 8.66
N ASN A 213 -8.18 -6.01 9.45
CA ASN A 213 -9.65 -6.05 9.49
C ASN A 213 -10.30 -5.17 8.40
N HIS A 214 -9.53 -4.37 7.66
CA HIS A 214 -10.07 -3.54 6.60
C HIS A 214 -10.53 -4.40 5.40
N PRO A 215 -11.79 -4.30 4.95
CA PRO A 215 -12.35 -5.21 3.94
C PRO A 215 -11.56 -5.27 2.63
N HIS A 216 -11.04 -4.13 2.18
CA HIS A 216 -10.25 -4.08 0.94
C HIS A 216 -8.85 -4.70 1.11
N ILE A 217 -8.26 -4.66 2.31
CA ILE A 217 -7.00 -5.38 2.58
C ILE A 217 -7.24 -6.88 2.52
N GLN A 218 -8.30 -7.36 3.16
CA GLN A 218 -8.68 -8.77 3.13
C GLN A 218 -8.95 -9.25 1.70
N ALA A 219 -9.68 -8.47 0.89
CA ALA A 219 -9.93 -8.80 -0.51
C ALA A 219 -8.63 -8.88 -1.34
N TRP A 220 -7.68 -7.96 -1.10
CA TRP A 220 -6.38 -8.00 -1.75
C TRP A 220 -5.57 -9.25 -1.35
N GLN A 221 -5.52 -9.56 -0.05
CA GLN A 221 -4.82 -10.75 0.46
C GLN A 221 -5.43 -12.03 -0.11
N GLN A 222 -6.75 -12.17 -0.11
CA GLN A 222 -7.43 -13.33 -0.68
C GLN A 222 -7.08 -13.53 -2.15
N SER A 223 -7.04 -12.46 -2.95
CA SER A 223 -6.64 -12.56 -4.35
C SER A 223 -5.15 -12.91 -4.50
N ALA A 224 -4.27 -12.33 -3.68
CA ALA A 224 -2.85 -12.67 -3.66
C ALA A 224 -2.59 -14.16 -3.37
N LEU A 225 -3.37 -14.76 -2.46
CA LEU A 225 -3.27 -16.19 -2.12
C LEU A 225 -3.70 -17.14 -3.25
N THR A 226 -4.28 -16.63 -4.34
CA THR A 226 -4.61 -17.40 -5.55
C THR A 226 -3.53 -17.32 -6.63
N GLU A 227 -2.55 -16.43 -6.49
CA GLU A 227 -1.49 -16.24 -7.49
C GLU A 227 -0.42 -17.33 -7.38
N THR A 228 -0.05 -17.89 -8.54
CA THR A 228 0.98 -18.94 -8.64
C THR A 228 2.34 -18.43 -9.12
N ARG A 229 2.41 -17.18 -9.59
CA ARG A 229 3.66 -16.57 -10.04
C ARG A 229 4.67 -16.52 -8.88
N ILE A 230 5.92 -16.84 -9.17
CA ILE A 230 7.04 -16.67 -8.25
C ILE A 230 7.96 -15.58 -8.82
N ILE A 231 8.32 -14.61 -7.99
CA ILE A 231 9.35 -13.60 -8.27
C ILE A 231 10.48 -13.87 -7.28
N GLU A 232 11.55 -14.49 -7.76
CA GLU A 232 12.64 -15.00 -6.91
C GLU A 232 13.27 -13.88 -6.08
N GLU A 233 13.38 -12.67 -6.64
CA GLU A 233 13.94 -11.50 -5.96
C GLU A 233 13.11 -11.04 -4.76
N ASP A 234 11.81 -11.37 -4.73
CA ASP A 234 10.89 -11.02 -3.64
C ASP A 234 10.66 -12.18 -2.65
N GLU A 235 11.30 -13.34 -2.85
CA GLU A 235 11.34 -14.47 -1.90
C GLU A 235 12.48 -14.29 -0.88
N ALA A 236 12.48 -13.18 -0.14
CA ALA A 236 13.56 -12.84 0.79
C ALA A 236 13.61 -13.75 2.02
N GLY A 237 14.82 -14.15 2.39
CA GLY A 237 15.08 -14.92 3.62
C GLY A 237 14.84 -16.42 3.51
N GLU A 238 14.71 -17.08 4.65
CA GLU A 238 14.30 -18.48 4.78
C GLU A 238 12.77 -18.54 4.87
N ILE A 239 12.12 -19.11 3.85
CA ILE A 239 10.66 -19.27 3.84
C ILE A 239 10.26 -20.39 4.80
N MET A 240 9.62 -20.00 5.90
CA MET A 240 9.18 -20.91 6.97
C MET A 240 7.87 -21.61 6.61
N SER A 241 6.97 -20.89 5.93
CA SER A 241 5.70 -21.44 5.45
C SER A 241 5.13 -20.60 4.30
N ILE A 242 4.24 -21.21 3.52
CA ILE A 242 3.51 -20.56 2.44
C ILE A 242 2.01 -20.84 2.61
N ALA A 243 1.19 -19.82 2.44
CA ALA A 243 -0.27 -19.88 2.42
C ALA A 243 -0.83 -19.84 1.00
N GLY A 244 -2.12 -20.13 0.87
CA GLY A 244 -2.84 -20.06 -0.41
C GLY A 244 -2.63 -21.28 -1.30
N VAL A 245 -2.84 -21.12 -2.61
CA VAL A 245 -2.85 -22.23 -3.58
C VAL A 245 -1.51 -22.94 -3.72
N LEU A 246 -0.41 -22.32 -3.28
CA LEU A 246 0.93 -22.90 -3.29
C LEU A 246 1.29 -23.66 -2.00
N ALA A 247 0.47 -23.59 -0.94
CA ALA A 247 0.75 -24.25 0.34
C ALA A 247 0.96 -25.77 0.21
N ASN A 248 0.30 -26.41 -0.76
CA ASN A 248 0.38 -27.86 -0.98
C ASN A 248 1.53 -28.29 -1.91
N ASN A 249 2.25 -27.34 -2.53
CA ASN A 249 3.30 -27.63 -3.50
C ASN A 249 4.72 -27.61 -2.90
N HIS A 250 4.86 -27.18 -1.65
CA HIS A 250 6.12 -27.16 -0.91
C HIS A 250 6.09 -28.22 0.20
N SER A 251 6.20 -29.49 -0.19
CA SER A 251 6.75 -30.49 0.73
C SER A 251 8.27 -30.29 0.73
N PHE A 252 8.81 -29.81 1.85
CA PHE A 252 10.26 -29.60 2.07
C PHE A 252 11.06 -30.89 1.87
#